data_AF-A0A1I7YYS1-F1
#
_entry.id   AF-A0A1I7YYS1-F1
#
_cell.length_a   1.000
_cell.length_b   1.000
_cell.length_c   1.000
_cell.angle_alpha   90.00
_cell.angle_beta   90.00
_cell.angle_gamma   90.00
#
_symmetry.space_group_name_H-M   'P 1'
#
loop_
_entity.id
_entity.type
_entity.pdbx_description
1 polymer ?
#
loop_
_entity_poly.entity_id
_entity_poly.type
_entity_poly.pdbx_seq_one_letter_code
_entity_poly.pdbx_strand_id
1 'polypeptide(L)'
;MQKHPSAKTAVPKHPLSRFLVVTGGTDGIGRCYIDELANTRGVRKFYLLGRNPAKLEKVKKELVEKFNCEVKTSVFDFEKDDVETLPEELKTLDVGILINCAGIGPAQVADFSELPNNLPTSIYKVNLLTPTKMIELILPGMIKRDLGIVVNVSSMTCWRPLPYMSTYPASKAAVSFFSDTLAYELHGKSKVRIQCLVPLLVATKIASYDTDEANDIWVIDPRTYAKQAVHLIGQWSLAPGCFLHDVQVALGTLIGFPLFRAVFVPLVMLGVHKQRVAAYQAKKSS
;
A
#
# COMPACT_ATOMS: atom_id res chain seq x y z
N MET A 1 -7.45 -19.08 -51.64
CA MET A 1 -8.04 -20.36 -51.22
C MET A 1 -7.35 -20.80 -49.93
N GLN A 2 -7.93 -20.54 -48.76
CA GLN A 2 -7.87 -21.39 -47.56
C GLN A 2 -8.68 -20.74 -46.43
N LYS A 3 -9.34 -21.61 -45.66
CA LYS A 3 -10.57 -21.39 -44.90
C LYS A 3 -10.35 -20.65 -43.57
N HIS A 4 -11.41 -19.98 -43.11
CA HIS A 4 -11.65 -19.66 -41.71
C HIS A 4 -11.47 -20.89 -40.80
N PRO A 5 -10.93 -20.68 -39.59
CA PRO A 5 -11.42 -21.33 -38.39
C PRO A 5 -12.20 -20.30 -37.56
N SER A 6 -13.48 -20.59 -37.32
CA SER A 6 -14.26 -19.94 -36.27
C SER A 6 -13.73 -20.39 -34.91
N ALA A 7 -12.72 -19.70 -34.39
CA ALA A 7 -12.37 -19.78 -32.99
C ALA A 7 -13.09 -18.63 -32.28
N LYS A 8 -14.07 -18.96 -31.43
CA LYS A 8 -14.51 -18.05 -30.37
C LYS A 8 -13.29 -17.71 -29.52
N THR A 9 -12.57 -16.65 -29.85
CA THR A 9 -11.52 -16.10 -29.01
C THR A 9 -12.19 -15.70 -27.71
N ALA A 10 -11.91 -16.44 -26.63
CA ALA A 10 -12.34 -16.07 -25.30
C ALA A 10 -11.96 -14.60 -25.07
N VAL A 11 -12.96 -13.76 -24.83
CA VAL A 11 -12.77 -12.34 -24.53
C VAL A 11 -11.68 -12.23 -23.46
N PRO A 12 -10.61 -11.43 -23.65
CA PRO A 12 -9.62 -11.22 -22.61
C PRO A 12 -10.35 -10.69 -21.38
N LYS A 13 -10.54 -11.55 -20.38
CA LYS A 13 -11.17 -11.17 -19.11
C LYS A 13 -10.35 -10.02 -18.53
N HIS A 14 -10.98 -8.89 -18.23
CA HIS A 14 -10.34 -7.71 -17.65
C HIS A 14 -9.67 -8.09 -16.30
N PRO A 15 -8.56 -7.48 -15.85
CA PRO A 15 -7.97 -7.79 -14.54
C PRO A 15 -8.97 -7.63 -13.38
N LEU A 16 -9.98 -6.78 -13.56
CA LEU A 16 -11.04 -6.52 -12.58
C LEU A 16 -12.06 -7.67 -12.42
N SER A 17 -12.15 -8.61 -13.36
CA SER A 17 -13.04 -9.79 -13.24
C SER A 17 -12.42 -10.96 -12.47
N ARG A 18 -11.20 -10.79 -11.97
CA ARG A 18 -10.39 -11.77 -11.24
C ARG A 18 -10.32 -11.41 -9.77
N PHE A 19 -9.67 -12.27 -8.98
CA PHE A 19 -9.42 -11.93 -7.58
C PHE A 19 -8.49 -10.72 -7.46
N LEU A 20 -8.88 -9.81 -6.58
CA LEU A 20 -8.01 -8.81 -5.99
C LEU A 20 -7.48 -9.37 -4.66
N VAL A 21 -6.18 -9.56 -4.57
CA VAL A 21 -5.50 -9.92 -3.32
C VAL A 21 -5.04 -8.65 -2.64
N VAL A 22 -5.35 -8.47 -1.36
CA VAL A 22 -4.94 -7.29 -0.59
C VAL A 22 -4.36 -7.66 0.77
N THR A 23 -3.20 -7.09 1.09
CA THR A 23 -2.67 -7.03 2.44
C THR A 23 -3.05 -5.69 3.06
N GLY A 24 -3.50 -5.68 4.32
CA GLY A 24 -3.89 -4.43 4.99
C GLY A 24 -5.23 -3.85 4.52
N GLY A 25 -6.14 -4.66 3.99
CA GLY A 25 -7.46 -4.22 3.49
C GLY A 25 -8.52 -3.96 4.57
N THR A 26 -8.18 -4.04 5.86
CA THR A 26 -9.15 -3.98 6.97
C THR A 26 -9.30 -2.61 7.62
N ASP A 27 -8.40 -1.66 7.34
CA ASP A 27 -8.39 -0.33 7.94
C ASP A 27 -7.69 0.70 6.99
N GLY A 28 -7.80 1.99 7.31
CA GLY A 28 -7.06 3.07 6.65
C GLY A 28 -7.18 3.12 5.11
N ILE A 29 -6.05 3.37 4.45
CA ILE A 29 -5.96 3.48 2.98
C ILE A 29 -6.45 2.20 2.31
N GLY A 30 -5.93 1.04 2.71
CA GLY A 30 -6.25 -0.25 2.08
C GLY A 30 -7.74 -0.54 2.10
N ARG A 31 -8.42 -0.24 3.21
CA ARG A 31 -9.88 -0.40 3.28
C ARG A 31 -10.63 0.53 2.34
N CYS A 32 -10.29 1.81 2.34
CA CYS A 32 -10.96 2.78 1.47
C CYS A 32 -10.69 2.49 -0.01
N TYR A 33 -9.50 1.98 -0.33
CA TYR A 33 -9.08 1.63 -1.68
C TYR A 33 -9.89 0.47 -2.26
N ILE A 34 -10.11 -0.60 -1.49
CA ILE A 34 -10.91 -1.74 -1.97
C ILE A 34 -12.40 -1.41 -2.06
N ASP A 35 -12.93 -0.59 -1.14
CA ASP A 35 -14.31 -0.10 -1.22
C ASP A 35 -14.52 0.72 -2.50
N GLU A 36 -13.58 1.61 -2.82
CA GLU A 36 -13.65 2.45 -4.01
C GLU A 36 -13.52 1.63 -5.31
N LEU A 37 -12.64 0.63 -5.33
CA LEU A 37 -12.53 -0.29 -6.47
C LEU A 37 -13.80 -1.11 -6.68
N ALA A 38 -14.44 -1.57 -5.61
CA ALA A 38 -15.73 -2.26 -5.69
C ALA A 38 -16.80 -1.30 -6.26
N ASN A 39 -16.83 -0.06 -5.77
CA ASN A 39 -17.82 0.94 -6.14
C ASN A 39 -17.69 1.43 -7.60
N THR A 40 -16.48 1.80 -8.04
CA THR A 40 -16.29 2.53 -9.31
C THR A 40 -15.68 1.71 -10.44
N ARG A 41 -14.95 0.63 -10.12
CA ARG A 41 -14.26 -0.19 -11.12
C ARG A 41 -14.93 -1.55 -11.33
N GLY A 42 -15.95 -1.90 -10.54
CA GLY A 42 -16.66 -3.16 -10.72
C GLY A 42 -15.88 -4.38 -10.23
N VAL A 43 -14.88 -4.23 -9.35
CA VAL A 43 -14.22 -5.38 -8.71
C VAL A 43 -15.24 -6.10 -7.84
N ARG A 44 -15.34 -7.42 -8.01
CA ARG A 44 -16.31 -8.26 -7.27
C ARG A 44 -15.69 -9.44 -6.56
N LYS A 45 -14.39 -9.72 -6.74
CA LYS A 45 -13.72 -10.87 -6.12
C LYS A 45 -12.54 -10.39 -5.29
N PHE A 46 -12.56 -10.68 -3.99
CA PHE A 46 -11.55 -10.22 -3.04
C PHE A 46 -10.94 -11.39 -2.28
N TYR A 47 -9.64 -11.30 -2.02
CA TYR A 47 -8.90 -12.16 -1.10
C TYR A 47 -8.19 -11.25 -0.09
N LEU A 48 -8.67 -11.26 1.15
CA LEU A 48 -8.17 -10.37 2.20
C LEU A 48 -7.21 -11.13 3.12
N LEU A 49 -5.98 -10.62 3.25
CA LEU A 49 -5.03 -11.09 4.28
C LEU A 49 -4.93 -10.06 5.41
N GLY A 50 -4.97 -10.56 6.65
CA GLY A 50 -4.70 -9.74 7.82
C GLY A 50 -4.71 -10.51 9.13
N ARG A 51 -4.21 -9.87 10.18
CA ARG A 51 -4.00 -10.52 11.48
C ARG A 51 -5.21 -10.57 12.41
N ASN A 52 -6.28 -9.84 12.11
CA ASN A 52 -7.46 -9.73 12.98
C ASN A 52 -8.69 -10.38 12.34
N PRO A 53 -9.11 -11.57 12.81
CA PRO A 53 -10.24 -12.31 12.24
C PRO A 53 -11.56 -11.52 12.29
N ALA A 54 -11.84 -10.83 13.41
CA ALA A 54 -13.07 -10.07 13.57
C ALA A 54 -13.17 -8.90 12.58
N LYS A 55 -12.05 -8.19 12.33
CA LYS A 55 -12.01 -7.15 11.30
C LYS A 55 -12.15 -7.71 9.89
N LEU A 56 -11.52 -8.86 9.60
CA LEU A 56 -11.65 -9.53 8.30
C LEU A 56 -13.09 -9.91 8.01
N GLU A 57 -13.78 -10.54 8.96
CA GLU A 57 -15.18 -10.93 8.76
C GLU A 57 -16.12 -9.73 8.68
N LYS A 58 -15.86 -8.66 9.46
CA LYS A 58 -16.61 -7.40 9.31
C LYS A 58 -16.47 -6.83 7.89
N VAL A 59 -15.24 -6.73 7.38
CA VAL A 59 -14.97 -6.18 6.03
C VAL A 59 -15.60 -7.05 4.95
N LYS A 60 -15.47 -8.38 5.09
CA LYS A 60 -16.11 -9.33 4.19
C LYS A 60 -17.62 -9.13 4.15
N LYS A 61 -18.30 -9.10 5.30
CA LYS A 61 -19.74 -8.86 5.39
C LYS A 61 -20.14 -7.57 4.68
N GLU A 62 -19.43 -6.48 4.93
CA GLU A 62 -19.72 -5.18 4.30
C GLU A 62 -19.52 -5.19 2.78
N LEU A 63 -18.49 -5.87 2.26
CA LEU A 63 -18.27 -6.01 0.81
C LEU A 63 -19.34 -6.88 0.13
N VAL A 64 -19.80 -7.94 0.80
CA VAL A 64 -20.91 -8.77 0.32
C VAL A 64 -22.21 -7.95 0.29
N GLU A 65 -22.56 -7.29 1.39
CA GLU A 65 -23.82 -6.57 1.54
C GLU A 65 -23.93 -5.34 0.64
N LYS A 66 -22.84 -4.55 0.52
CA LYS A 66 -22.88 -3.29 -0.25
C LYS A 66 -22.67 -3.48 -1.75
N PHE A 67 -21.88 -4.47 -2.14
CA PHE A 67 -21.38 -4.58 -3.52
C PHE A 67 -21.59 -5.95 -4.15
N ASN A 68 -22.20 -6.92 -3.43
CA ASN A 68 -22.42 -8.29 -3.87
C ASN A 68 -21.12 -8.97 -4.33
N CYS A 69 -20.09 -8.88 -3.49
CA CYS A 69 -18.77 -9.43 -3.79
C CYS A 69 -18.60 -10.88 -3.31
N GLU A 70 -17.78 -11.65 -4.02
CA GLU A 70 -17.17 -12.88 -3.55
C GLU A 70 -15.92 -12.53 -2.72
N VAL A 71 -15.86 -12.95 -1.45
CA VAL A 71 -14.75 -12.59 -0.55
C VAL A 71 -14.19 -13.82 0.15
N LYS A 72 -12.90 -14.06 -0.05
CA LYS A 72 -12.07 -14.99 0.73
C LYS A 72 -11.26 -14.22 1.76
N THR A 73 -11.05 -14.82 2.93
CA THR A 73 -10.27 -14.25 4.03
C THR A 73 -9.23 -15.26 4.48
N SER A 74 -8.02 -14.79 4.81
CA SER A 74 -6.99 -15.59 5.45
C SER A 74 -6.37 -14.80 6.60
N VAL A 75 -6.27 -15.47 7.75
CA VAL A 75 -5.65 -14.91 8.95
C VAL A 75 -4.16 -15.12 8.82
N PHE A 76 -3.42 -14.02 8.70
CA PHE A 76 -1.96 -14.03 8.57
C PHE A 76 -1.40 -12.77 9.23
N ASP A 77 -0.53 -12.96 10.21
CA ASP A 77 0.18 -11.89 10.91
C ASP A 77 1.59 -11.74 10.34
N PHE A 78 1.74 -10.82 9.38
CA PHE A 78 3.02 -10.54 8.73
C PHE A 78 4.16 -10.16 9.69
N GLU A 79 3.85 -9.77 10.92
CA GLU A 79 4.87 -9.53 11.95
C GLU A 79 5.38 -10.84 12.55
N LYS A 80 4.47 -11.77 12.87
CA LYS A 80 4.77 -13.00 13.61
C LYS A 80 5.02 -14.20 12.71
N ASP A 81 4.14 -14.41 11.73
CA ASP A 81 4.16 -15.56 10.84
C ASP A 81 5.29 -15.43 9.81
N ASP A 82 5.86 -16.56 9.39
CA ASP A 82 6.90 -16.55 8.37
C ASP A 82 6.28 -16.32 6.98
N VAL A 83 6.83 -15.39 6.21
CA VAL A 83 6.39 -15.09 4.84
C VAL A 83 6.48 -16.31 3.92
N GLU A 84 7.32 -17.30 4.25
CA GLU A 84 7.38 -18.58 3.55
C GLU A 84 6.15 -19.47 3.80
N THR A 85 5.38 -19.20 4.85
CA THR A 85 4.14 -19.92 5.20
C THR A 85 2.87 -19.26 4.66
N LEU A 86 3.01 -18.32 3.71
CA LEU A 86 1.86 -17.70 3.05
C LEU A 86 0.94 -18.75 2.43
N PRO A 87 -0.39 -18.51 2.38
CA PRO A 87 -1.35 -19.49 1.88
C PRO A 87 -0.99 -19.99 0.47
N GLU A 88 -0.75 -21.29 0.34
CA GLU A 88 -0.34 -21.92 -0.93
C GLU A 88 -1.35 -21.70 -2.06
N GLU A 89 -2.64 -21.51 -1.73
CA GLU A 89 -3.68 -21.19 -2.71
C GLU A 89 -3.41 -19.87 -3.46
N LEU A 90 -2.62 -18.94 -2.91
CA LEU A 90 -2.24 -17.71 -3.62
C LEU A 90 -1.43 -17.98 -4.91
N LYS A 91 -0.69 -19.09 -4.97
CA LYS A 91 0.09 -19.49 -6.15
C LYS A 91 -0.81 -19.92 -7.32
N THR A 92 -1.97 -20.48 -7.02
CA THR A 92 -2.91 -21.03 -8.02
C THR A 92 -4.12 -20.13 -8.26
N LEU A 93 -4.36 -19.15 -7.39
CA LEU A 93 -5.45 -18.20 -7.52
C LEU A 93 -5.32 -17.37 -8.80
N ASP A 94 -6.43 -17.19 -9.53
CA ASP A 94 -6.48 -16.30 -10.69
C ASP A 94 -6.55 -14.84 -10.20
N VAL A 95 -5.37 -14.27 -9.91
CA VAL A 95 -5.20 -12.90 -9.41
C VAL A 95 -5.05 -11.92 -10.57
N GLY A 96 -5.90 -10.89 -10.58
CA GLY A 96 -5.81 -9.77 -11.53
C GLY A 96 -5.21 -8.52 -10.91
N ILE A 97 -5.38 -8.31 -9.60
CA ILE A 97 -4.83 -7.17 -8.86
C ILE A 97 -4.22 -7.65 -7.56
N LEU A 98 -2.98 -7.24 -7.26
CA LEU A 98 -2.34 -7.38 -5.96
C LEU A 98 -2.16 -5.99 -5.34
N ILE A 99 -2.67 -5.78 -4.12
CA ILE A 99 -2.48 -4.55 -3.36
C ILE A 99 -1.69 -4.88 -2.09
N ASN A 100 -0.44 -4.43 -2.04
CA ASN A 100 0.36 -4.49 -0.84
C ASN A 100 0.22 -3.18 -0.05
N CYS A 101 -0.74 -3.13 0.87
CA CYS A 101 -1.02 -1.96 1.71
C CYS A 101 -0.73 -2.21 3.20
N ALA A 102 -0.46 -3.46 3.62
CA ALA A 102 -0.03 -3.73 4.98
C ALA A 102 1.26 -2.96 5.31
N GLY A 103 1.30 -2.38 6.50
CA GLY A 103 2.47 -1.67 6.97
C GLY A 103 2.40 -1.42 8.47
N ILE A 104 3.56 -1.31 9.09
CA ILE A 104 3.72 -0.82 10.47
C ILE A 104 4.74 0.30 10.49
N GLY A 105 4.50 1.28 11.36
CA GLY A 105 5.46 2.33 11.72
C GLY A 105 5.89 2.14 13.16
N PRO A 106 6.99 2.78 13.59
CA PRO A 106 7.39 2.78 14.98
C PRO A 106 6.27 3.41 15.81
N ALA A 107 5.86 2.70 16.87
CA ALA A 107 4.83 3.17 17.79
C ALA A 107 5.32 4.30 18.70
N GLN A 108 6.59 4.70 18.63
CA GLN A 108 7.24 5.78 19.38
C GLN A 108 8.26 6.48 18.49
N VAL A 109 8.38 7.80 18.64
CA VAL A 109 9.46 8.59 18.03
C VAL A 109 10.58 8.63 19.07
N ALA A 110 11.51 7.68 18.97
CA ALA A 110 12.60 7.49 19.92
C ALA A 110 13.94 7.32 19.20
N ASP A 111 15.04 7.47 19.93
CA ASP A 111 16.35 7.14 19.38
C ASP A 111 16.43 5.66 19.04
N PHE A 112 17.21 5.32 18.01
CA PHE A 112 17.30 3.94 17.53
C PHE A 112 17.75 2.97 18.64
N SER A 113 18.62 3.43 19.54
CA SER A 113 19.09 2.70 20.72
C SER A 113 18.02 2.44 21.78
N GLU A 114 16.89 3.15 21.72
CA GLU A 114 15.80 3.09 22.69
C GLU A 114 14.57 2.33 22.14
N LEU A 115 14.60 1.93 20.86
CA LEU A 115 13.50 1.20 20.26
C LEU A 115 13.35 -0.19 20.92
N PRO A 116 12.10 -0.68 21.09
CA PRO A 116 11.86 -2.03 21.56
C PRO A 116 12.61 -3.08 20.73
N ASN A 117 13.12 -4.11 21.42
CA ASN A 117 13.74 -5.26 20.76
C ASN A 117 12.84 -5.79 19.63
N ASN A 118 13.45 -6.11 18.48
CA ASN A 118 12.81 -6.62 17.25
C ASN A 118 11.92 -5.66 16.45
N LEU A 119 11.53 -4.48 16.97
CA LEU A 119 10.70 -3.53 16.20
C LEU A 119 11.33 -3.15 14.84
N PRO A 120 12.65 -2.83 14.74
CA PRO A 120 13.33 -2.64 13.46
C PRO A 120 13.12 -3.80 12.47
N THR A 121 13.32 -5.04 12.93
CA THR A 121 13.19 -6.25 12.12
C THR A 121 11.74 -6.47 11.68
N SER A 122 10.77 -6.29 12.59
CA SER A 122 9.34 -6.34 12.28
C SER A 122 8.97 -5.33 11.19
N ILE A 123 9.49 -4.10 11.26
CA ILE A 123 9.23 -3.06 10.25
C ILE A 123 9.74 -3.52 8.87
N TYR A 124 10.96 -4.04 8.77
CA TYR A 124 11.45 -4.57 7.49
C TYR A 124 10.65 -5.77 7.00
N LYS A 125 10.28 -6.70 7.90
CA LYS A 125 9.50 -7.88 7.56
C LYS A 125 8.13 -7.52 6.97
N VAL A 126 7.39 -6.64 7.63
CA VAL A 126 6.03 -6.24 7.21
C VAL A 126 6.08 -5.29 6.02
N ASN A 127 6.96 -4.29 6.02
CA ASN A 127 6.92 -3.23 5.02
C ASN A 127 7.69 -3.55 3.73
N LEU A 128 8.62 -4.52 3.77
CA LEU A 128 9.50 -4.84 2.64
C LEU A 128 9.47 -6.33 2.27
N LEU A 129 9.74 -7.25 3.21
CA LEU A 129 9.81 -8.67 2.86
C LEU A 129 8.43 -9.21 2.44
N THR A 130 7.38 -8.80 3.14
CA THR A 130 5.99 -9.17 2.81
C THR A 130 5.60 -8.77 1.38
N PRO A 131 5.67 -7.49 0.96
CA PRO A 131 5.31 -7.12 -0.41
C PRO A 131 6.17 -7.85 -1.46
N THR A 132 7.46 -8.04 -1.17
CA THR A 132 8.39 -8.77 -2.05
C THR A 132 7.92 -10.21 -2.24
N LYS A 133 7.61 -10.92 -1.14
CA LYS A 133 7.15 -12.32 -1.20
C LYS A 133 5.78 -12.46 -1.86
N MET A 134 4.85 -11.54 -1.59
CA MET A 134 3.55 -11.53 -2.26
C MET A 134 3.71 -11.38 -3.78
N ILE A 135 4.65 -10.54 -4.24
CA ILE A 135 4.96 -10.36 -5.65
C ILE A 135 5.63 -11.62 -6.22
N GLU A 136 6.61 -12.20 -5.53
CA GLU A 136 7.27 -13.46 -5.92
C GLU A 136 6.26 -14.58 -6.18
N LEU A 137 5.24 -14.71 -5.33
CA LEU A 137 4.19 -15.72 -5.43
C LEU A 137 3.21 -15.48 -6.59
N ILE A 138 2.81 -14.22 -6.82
CA ILE A 138 1.68 -13.88 -7.69
C ILE A 138 2.11 -13.45 -9.09
N LEU A 139 3.24 -12.76 -9.22
CA LEU A 139 3.72 -12.16 -10.47
C LEU A 139 3.93 -13.19 -11.60
N PRO A 140 4.50 -14.39 -11.37
CA PRO A 140 4.67 -15.38 -12.44
C PRO A 140 3.35 -15.73 -13.13
N GLY A 141 2.26 -15.85 -12.36
CA GLY A 141 0.92 -16.09 -12.89
C GLY A 141 0.41 -14.92 -13.73
N MET A 142 0.64 -13.68 -13.29
CA MET A 142 0.26 -12.47 -14.04
C MET A 142 1.03 -12.38 -15.37
N ILE A 143 2.34 -12.65 -15.36
CA ILE A 143 3.20 -12.63 -16.56
C ILE A 143 2.76 -13.71 -17.54
N LYS A 144 2.52 -14.95 -17.08
CA LYS A 144 2.08 -16.06 -17.94
C LYS A 144 0.79 -15.73 -18.69
N ARG A 145 -0.10 -14.95 -18.07
CA ARG A 145 -1.37 -14.49 -18.66
C ARG A 145 -1.26 -13.17 -19.42
N ASP A 146 -0.09 -12.53 -19.37
CA ASP A 146 0.19 -11.19 -19.86
C ASP A 146 -0.85 -10.15 -19.40
N LEU A 147 -1.27 -10.22 -18.13
CA LEU A 147 -2.30 -9.36 -17.58
C LEU A 147 -2.27 -9.34 -16.04
N GLY A 148 -2.12 -8.15 -15.46
CA GLY A 148 -2.18 -7.96 -14.02
C GLY A 148 -1.78 -6.55 -13.59
N ILE A 149 -2.14 -6.18 -12.37
CA ILE A 149 -1.73 -4.92 -11.74
C ILE A 149 -1.22 -5.23 -10.33
N VAL A 150 -0.02 -4.75 -10.00
CA VAL A 150 0.53 -4.75 -8.64
C VAL A 150 0.54 -3.30 -8.15
N VAL A 151 -0.02 -3.06 -6.96
CA VAL A 151 0.00 -1.76 -6.29
C VAL A 151 0.71 -1.93 -4.95
N ASN A 152 1.88 -1.32 -4.81
CA ASN A 152 2.62 -1.25 -3.55
C ASN A 152 2.39 0.12 -2.90
N VAL A 153 2.05 0.14 -1.61
CA VAL A 153 1.90 1.39 -0.86
C VAL A 153 3.19 1.68 -0.08
N SER A 154 3.98 2.60 -0.62
CA SER A 154 5.16 3.15 0.04
C SER A 154 4.78 4.37 0.89
N SER A 155 5.61 5.41 0.91
CA SER A 155 5.40 6.70 1.56
C SER A 155 6.41 7.71 1.01
N MET A 156 6.08 9.00 1.02
CA MET A 156 7.02 10.07 0.62
C MET A 156 8.30 10.11 1.48
N THR A 157 8.29 9.46 2.65
CA THR A 157 9.48 9.23 3.47
C THR A 157 10.57 8.42 2.74
N CYS A 158 10.24 7.75 1.62
CA CYS A 158 11.22 7.08 0.77
C CYS A 158 12.30 8.02 0.20
N TRP A 159 12.01 9.33 0.08
CA TRP A 159 12.93 10.30 -0.54
C TRP A 159 13.57 11.26 0.47
N ARG A 160 13.02 11.36 1.67
CA ARG A 160 13.46 12.33 2.70
C ARG A 160 13.61 11.63 4.05
N PRO A 161 14.74 11.80 4.75
CA PRO A 161 14.96 11.14 6.03
C PRO A 161 14.01 11.67 7.11
N LEU A 162 13.49 10.76 7.94
CA LEU A 162 12.84 11.11 9.21
C LEU A 162 13.69 10.58 10.36
N PRO A 163 14.33 11.48 11.14
CA PRO A 163 14.94 11.11 12.41
C PRO A 163 13.95 10.39 13.32
N TYR A 164 14.48 9.58 14.25
CA TYR A 164 13.72 8.78 15.22
C TYR A 164 12.78 7.69 14.64
N MET A 165 12.78 7.53 13.31
CA MET A 165 11.99 6.51 12.62
C MET A 165 12.82 5.70 11.63
N SER A 166 14.15 5.66 11.75
CA SER A 166 15.12 5.24 10.71
C SER A 166 14.71 4.02 9.85
N THR A 167 14.18 2.96 10.45
CA THR A 167 13.79 1.72 9.75
C THR A 167 12.56 1.89 8.85
N TYR A 168 11.64 2.79 9.19
CA TYR A 168 10.43 3.03 8.40
C TYR A 168 10.74 3.69 7.05
N PRO A 169 11.37 4.89 6.96
CA PRO A 169 11.81 5.47 5.70
C PRO A 169 12.70 4.53 4.90
N ALA A 170 13.62 3.78 5.55
CA ALA A 170 14.46 2.80 4.87
C ALA A 170 13.64 1.69 4.20
N SER A 171 12.65 1.11 4.90
CA SER A 171 11.76 0.11 4.32
C SER A 171 10.92 0.65 3.16
N LYS A 172 10.47 1.90 3.26
CA LYS A 172 9.66 2.58 2.23
C LYS A 172 10.50 3.00 1.02
N ALA A 173 11.75 3.40 1.22
CA ALA A 173 12.72 3.59 0.15
C ALA A 173 12.97 2.28 -0.60
N ALA A 174 13.26 1.20 0.11
CA ALA A 174 13.52 -0.10 -0.51
C ALA A 174 12.35 -0.59 -1.35
N VAL A 175 11.10 -0.57 -0.84
CA VAL A 175 9.94 -1.04 -1.60
C VAL A 175 9.62 -0.13 -2.80
N SER A 176 9.89 1.18 -2.68
CA SER A 176 9.71 2.13 -3.80
C SER A 176 10.70 1.84 -4.93
N PHE A 177 11.99 1.72 -4.63
CA PHE A 177 13.01 1.38 -5.62
C PHE A 177 12.80 0.00 -6.23
N PHE A 178 12.42 -0.99 -5.41
CA PHE A 178 12.07 -2.33 -5.89
C PHE A 178 10.92 -2.30 -6.90
N SER A 179 9.86 -1.55 -6.58
CA SER A 179 8.68 -1.42 -7.46
C SER A 179 9.02 -0.76 -8.79
N ASP A 180 9.80 0.33 -8.74
CA ASP A 180 10.16 1.10 -9.93
C ASP A 180 11.08 0.29 -10.86
N THR A 181 12.10 -0.36 -10.29
CA THR A 181 13.01 -1.24 -11.05
C THR A 181 12.25 -2.38 -11.72
N LEU A 182 11.34 -3.04 -10.98
CA LEU A 182 10.51 -4.12 -11.51
C LEU A 182 9.55 -3.63 -12.62
N ALA A 183 9.03 -2.40 -12.53
CA ALA A 183 8.22 -1.81 -13.59
C ALA A 183 9.03 -1.67 -14.90
N TYR A 184 10.29 -1.22 -14.82
CA TYR A 184 11.19 -1.13 -15.97
C TYR A 184 11.55 -2.50 -16.55
N GLU A 185 11.76 -3.50 -15.70
CA GLU A 185 12.06 -4.86 -16.15
C GLU A 185 10.95 -5.47 -17.03
N LEU A 186 9.69 -5.15 -16.71
CA LEU A 186 8.50 -5.63 -17.42
C LEU A 186 8.11 -4.74 -18.61
N HIS A 187 8.60 -3.50 -18.66
CA HIS A 187 8.28 -2.56 -19.73
C HIS A 187 8.68 -3.12 -21.10
N GLY A 188 7.72 -3.16 -22.03
CA GLY A 188 7.91 -3.74 -23.38
C GLY A 188 7.96 -5.27 -23.43
N LYS A 189 8.01 -5.97 -22.28
CA LYS A 189 8.00 -7.44 -22.20
C LYS A 189 6.66 -8.03 -21.78
N SER A 190 5.90 -7.29 -20.97
CA SER A 190 4.57 -7.70 -20.52
C SER A 190 3.62 -6.50 -20.34
N LYS A 191 2.32 -6.76 -20.41
CA LYS A 191 1.23 -5.83 -20.08
C LYS A 191 0.94 -5.75 -18.59
N VAL A 192 1.63 -6.52 -17.75
CA VAL A 192 1.56 -6.38 -16.30
C VAL A 192 2.05 -4.99 -15.89
N ARG A 193 1.30 -4.32 -15.02
CA ARG A 193 1.62 -2.99 -14.50
C ARG A 193 2.06 -3.09 -13.05
N ILE A 194 3.21 -2.51 -12.72
CA ILE A 194 3.67 -2.32 -11.35
C ILE A 194 3.51 -0.85 -11.02
N GLN A 195 2.80 -0.56 -9.94
CA GLN A 195 2.55 0.79 -9.43
C GLN A 195 2.99 0.88 -7.98
N CYS A 196 3.68 1.96 -7.65
CA CYS A 196 4.03 2.34 -6.30
C CYS A 196 3.33 3.66 -5.95
N LEU A 197 2.54 3.64 -4.88
CA LEU A 197 1.95 4.84 -4.32
C LEU A 197 2.85 5.38 -3.20
N VAL A 198 3.19 6.67 -3.25
CA VAL A 198 4.04 7.36 -2.25
C VAL A 198 3.26 8.46 -1.50
N PRO A 199 2.26 8.09 -0.68
CA PRO A 199 1.46 9.08 0.04
C PRO A 199 2.30 9.92 1.00
N LEU A 200 1.88 11.18 1.18
CA LEU A 200 2.22 12.01 2.34
C LEU A 200 1.26 11.70 3.50
N LEU A 201 0.86 12.71 4.27
CA LEU A 201 0.06 12.49 5.48
C LEU A 201 -1.39 12.16 5.10
N VAL A 202 -1.75 10.90 5.32
CA VAL A 202 -3.14 10.42 5.27
C VAL A 202 -3.57 10.03 6.67
N ALA A 203 -4.74 10.50 7.10
CA ALA A 203 -5.25 10.31 8.45
C ALA A 203 -5.50 8.83 8.77
N THR A 204 -4.48 8.17 9.28
CA THR A 204 -4.45 6.74 9.59
C THR A 204 -3.68 6.53 10.88
N LYS A 205 -3.91 5.36 11.50
CA LYS A 205 -3.23 4.96 12.74
C LYS A 205 -1.70 4.95 12.62
N ILE A 206 -1.15 4.61 11.44
CA ILE A 206 0.30 4.61 11.21
C ILE A 206 0.85 6.04 11.24
N ALA A 207 0.11 7.01 10.71
CA ALA A 207 0.50 8.41 10.71
C ALA A 207 0.28 9.09 12.08
N SER A 208 -0.40 8.43 13.03
CA SER A 208 -0.85 9.01 14.31
C SER A 208 -1.83 10.19 14.12
N TYR A 209 -2.77 10.02 13.19
CA TYR A 209 -3.87 10.96 12.94
C TYR A 209 -5.21 10.21 12.94
N ASP A 210 -6.20 10.79 13.61
CA ASP A 210 -7.59 10.36 13.50
C ASP A 210 -8.26 11.08 12.30
N THR A 211 -9.33 10.50 11.73
CA THR A 211 -9.99 11.04 10.53
C THR A 211 -10.55 12.44 10.72
N ASP A 212 -10.95 12.77 11.95
CA ASP A 212 -11.49 14.08 12.30
C ASP A 212 -10.43 15.19 12.28
N GLU A 213 -9.14 14.83 12.22
CA GLU A 213 -8.02 15.76 12.06
C GLU A 213 -7.69 16.06 10.58
N ALA A 214 -8.34 15.37 9.63
CA ALA A 214 -8.12 15.55 8.19
C ALA A 214 -8.89 16.74 7.59
N ASN A 215 -8.70 17.93 8.16
CA ASN A 215 -9.46 19.14 7.81
C ASN A 215 -8.60 20.26 7.22
N ASP A 216 -7.38 19.96 6.77
CA ASP A 216 -6.45 20.97 6.26
C ASP A 216 -5.69 20.53 4.99
N ILE A 217 -4.82 21.42 4.51
CA ILE A 217 -4.03 21.22 3.29
C ILE A 217 -2.87 20.23 3.46
N TRP A 218 -2.60 19.75 4.68
CA TRP A 218 -1.48 18.88 5.01
C TRP A 218 -1.90 17.44 5.18
N VAL A 219 -3.08 17.20 5.76
CA VAL A 219 -3.58 15.86 6.13
C VAL A 219 -4.83 15.52 5.34
N ILE A 220 -4.78 14.42 4.59
CA ILE A 220 -5.88 13.98 3.74
C ILE A 220 -6.64 12.83 4.37
N ASP A 221 -7.97 12.85 4.26
CA ASP A 221 -8.82 11.74 4.65
C ASP A 221 -8.58 10.50 3.76
N PRO A 222 -8.46 9.29 4.33
CA PRO A 222 -8.24 8.05 3.58
C PRO A 222 -9.23 7.79 2.44
N ARG A 223 -10.50 8.17 2.58
CA ARG A 223 -11.53 7.97 1.55
C ARG A 223 -11.30 8.91 0.38
N THR A 224 -10.98 10.18 0.65
CA THR A 224 -10.63 11.16 -0.39
C THR A 224 -9.36 10.76 -1.12
N TYR A 225 -8.35 10.29 -0.39
CA TYR A 225 -7.12 9.75 -0.98
C TYR A 225 -7.41 8.55 -1.89
N ALA A 226 -8.16 7.57 -1.40
CA ALA A 226 -8.48 6.35 -2.15
C ALA A 226 -9.24 6.62 -3.45
N LYS A 227 -10.21 7.54 -3.45
CA LYS A 227 -10.95 7.98 -4.65
C LYS A 227 -10.02 8.41 -5.78
N GLN A 228 -9.05 9.26 -5.45
CA GLN A 228 -8.09 9.77 -6.45
C GLN A 228 -7.07 8.69 -6.83
N ALA A 229 -6.57 7.93 -5.87
CA ALA A 229 -5.56 6.91 -6.14
C ALA A 229 -6.11 5.77 -7.03
N VAL A 230 -7.38 5.36 -6.83
CA VAL A 230 -8.06 4.40 -7.71
C VAL A 230 -8.27 4.94 -9.13
N HIS A 231 -8.35 6.26 -9.33
CA HIS A 231 -8.39 6.82 -10.67
C HIS A 231 -7.09 6.56 -11.45
N LEU A 232 -5.95 6.60 -10.73
CA LEU A 232 -4.59 6.44 -11.28
C LEU A 232 -4.15 4.98 -11.43
N ILE A 233 -4.96 4.00 -10.97
CA ILE A 233 -4.54 2.60 -10.92
C ILE A 233 -4.07 2.08 -12.29
N GLY A 234 -2.83 1.59 -12.35
CA GLY A 234 -2.23 1.04 -13.56
C GLY A 234 -1.84 2.06 -14.64
N GLN A 235 -1.98 3.37 -14.40
CA GLN A 235 -1.59 4.42 -15.33
C GLN A 235 -0.14 4.88 -15.13
N TRP A 236 0.29 5.01 -13.88
CA TRP A 236 1.62 5.51 -13.50
C TRP A 236 2.36 4.48 -12.65
N SER A 237 3.65 4.27 -12.90
CA SER A 237 4.49 3.36 -12.11
C SER A 237 4.81 3.91 -10.73
N LEU A 238 4.88 5.23 -10.58
CA LEU A 238 5.12 5.92 -9.31
C LEU A 238 4.21 7.15 -9.23
N ALA A 239 3.43 7.26 -8.15
CA ALA A 239 2.55 8.41 -7.94
C ALA A 239 2.31 8.68 -6.45
N PRO A 240 2.24 9.96 -6.02
CA PRO A 240 1.78 10.33 -4.68
C PRO A 240 0.35 9.91 -4.35
N GLY A 241 -0.48 9.65 -5.36
CA GLY A 241 -1.81 9.03 -5.24
C GLY A 241 -2.98 10.02 -5.17
N CYS A 242 -2.73 11.30 -4.94
CA CYS A 242 -3.76 12.34 -5.01
C CYS A 242 -3.15 13.69 -5.38
N PHE A 243 -3.97 14.57 -5.95
CA PHE A 243 -3.55 15.86 -6.48
C PHE A 243 -2.87 16.76 -5.44
N LEU A 244 -3.41 16.82 -4.23
CA LEU A 244 -2.84 17.66 -3.17
C LEU A 244 -1.44 17.16 -2.76
N HIS A 245 -1.24 15.84 -2.72
CA HIS A 245 0.09 15.30 -2.51
C HIS A 245 1.03 15.61 -3.69
N ASP A 246 0.56 15.58 -4.94
CA ASP A 246 1.37 16.00 -6.09
C ASP A 246 1.88 17.44 -5.94
N VAL A 247 1.02 18.36 -5.52
CA VAL A 247 1.39 19.76 -5.24
C VAL A 247 2.42 19.84 -4.10
N GLN A 248 2.20 19.11 -2.99
CA GLN A 248 3.13 19.09 -1.86
C GLN A 248 4.50 18.53 -2.27
N VAL A 249 4.55 17.46 -3.07
CA VAL A 249 5.79 16.90 -3.60
C VAL A 249 6.49 17.92 -4.49
N ALA A 250 5.77 18.53 -5.43
CA ALA A 250 6.34 19.53 -6.34
C ALA A 250 6.97 20.70 -5.54
N LEU A 251 6.25 21.28 -4.58
CA LEU A 251 6.79 22.34 -3.72
C LEU A 251 7.97 21.85 -2.88
N GLY A 252 7.91 20.64 -2.34
CA GLY A 252 8.98 20.02 -1.57
C GLY A 252 10.24 19.75 -2.39
N THR A 253 10.15 19.60 -3.71
CA THR A 253 11.31 19.45 -4.61
C THR A 253 12.00 20.77 -4.95
N LEU A 254 11.33 21.91 -4.78
CA LEU A 254 11.95 23.24 -4.95
C LEU A 254 13.01 23.52 -3.86
N ILE A 255 12.88 22.86 -2.71
CA ILE A 255 13.83 22.98 -1.61
C ILE A 255 14.98 21.98 -1.82
N GLY A 256 16.15 22.52 -2.12
CA GLY A 256 17.39 21.74 -2.26
C GLY A 256 17.65 20.84 -1.05
N PHE A 257 18.24 19.67 -1.31
CA PHE A 257 18.46 18.65 -0.28
C PHE A 257 19.25 19.13 0.95
N PRO A 258 20.32 19.96 0.81
CA PRO A 258 21.02 20.52 1.97
C PRO A 258 20.13 21.43 2.82
N LEU A 259 19.34 22.31 2.18
CA LEU A 259 18.47 23.25 2.88
C LEU A 259 17.34 22.51 3.63
N PHE A 260 16.75 21.50 2.99
CA PHE A 260 15.78 20.62 3.65
C PHE A 260 16.39 19.98 4.92
N ARG A 261 17.60 19.43 4.84
CA ARG A 261 18.27 18.82 6.00
C ARG A 261 18.62 19.83 7.09
N ALA A 262 19.06 21.03 6.72
CA ALA A 262 19.48 22.04 7.68
C ALA A 262 18.32 22.70 8.42
N VAL A 263 17.14 22.83 7.79
CA VAL A 263 16.02 23.61 8.32
C VAL A 263 14.82 22.74 8.69
N PHE A 264 14.32 21.93 7.75
CA PHE A 264 13.09 21.17 7.95
C PHE A 264 13.28 20.05 8.98
N VAL A 265 14.42 19.35 8.92
CA VAL A 265 14.69 18.24 9.85
C VAL A 265 14.73 18.72 11.31
N PRO A 266 15.49 19.77 11.70
CA PRO A 266 15.47 20.24 13.08
C PRO A 266 14.12 20.82 13.53
N LEU A 267 13.49 21.68 12.73
CA LEU A 267 12.29 22.41 13.17
C LEU A 267 11.04 21.52 13.18
N VAL A 268 10.81 20.79 12.09
CA VAL A 268 9.57 20.03 11.90
C VAL A 268 9.71 18.64 12.48
N MET A 269 10.78 17.92 12.13
CA MET A 269 10.92 16.52 12.54
C MET A 269 11.40 16.36 13.98
N LEU A 270 12.42 17.10 14.41
CA LEU A 270 12.90 17.02 15.80
C LEU A 270 12.00 17.77 16.80
N GLY A 271 11.34 18.84 16.35
CA GLY A 271 10.42 19.65 17.15
C GLY A 271 8.97 19.16 17.09
N VAL A 272 8.24 19.62 16.07
CA VAL A 272 6.77 19.47 15.97
C VAL A 272 6.33 18.01 15.90
N HIS A 273 6.96 17.20 15.07
CA HIS A 273 6.56 15.80 14.86
C HIS A 273 6.75 14.96 16.13
N LYS A 274 7.91 15.09 16.80
CA LYS A 274 8.20 14.39 18.06
C LYS A 274 7.15 14.71 19.14
N GLN A 275 6.82 16.00 19.32
CA GLN A 275 5.82 16.42 20.29
C GLN A 275 4.41 15.92 19.95
N ARG A 276 4.03 15.97 18.67
CA ARG A 276 2.69 15.52 18.23
C ARG A 276 2.50 14.02 18.42
N VAL A 277 3.49 13.21 18.03
CA VAL A 277 3.40 11.76 18.19
C VAL A 277 3.32 11.36 19.66
N ALA A 278 4.10 12.01 20.53
CA ALA A 278 3.99 11.83 21.98
C ALA A 278 2.59 12.20 22.51
N ALA A 279 1.99 13.30 22.03
CA ALA A 279 0.64 13.71 22.43
C ALA A 279 -0.45 12.72 21.97
N TYR A 280 -0.38 12.21 20.73
CA TYR A 280 -1.32 11.21 20.22
C TYR A 280 -1.31 9.93 21.06
N GLN A 281 -0.11 9.49 21.48
CA GLN A 281 0.07 8.29 22.29
C GLN A 281 -0.51 8.47 23.69
N ALA A 282 -0.21 9.60 24.34
CA ALA A 282 -0.75 9.91 25.67
C ALA A 282 -2.28 9.85 25.70
N LYS A 283 -2.95 10.33 24.64
CA LYS A 283 -4.41 10.28 24.48
C LYS A 283 -4.97 8.86 24.30
N LYS A 284 -4.18 7.91 23.80
CA LYS A 284 -4.62 6.51 23.57
C LYS A 284 -4.27 5.59 24.74
N SER A 285 -3.38 6.01 25.63
CA SER A 285 -3.06 5.29 26.87
C SER A 285 -3.95 5.67 28.06
N SER A 286 -4.71 6.77 27.96
CA SER A 286 -5.73 7.22 28.92
C SER A 286 -7.09 6.62 28.63
#